data_AF-A0A9Q0EPQ2-F1
#
_entry.id   AF-A0A9Q0EPQ2-F1
#
_cell.length_a   1.000
_cell.length_b   1.000
_cell.length_c   1.000
_cell.angle_alpha   90.00
_cell.angle_beta   90.00
_cell.angle_gamma   90.00
#
_symmetry.space_group_name_H-M   'P 1'
#
loop_
_entity.id
_entity.type
_entity.pdbx_description
1 polymer ?
#
loop_
_entity_poly.entity_id
_entity_poly.type
_entity_poly.pdbx_seq_one_letter_code
_entity_poly.pdbx_strand_id
1 'polypeptide(L)'
;MFSELHNFLESDMNANSLKESITCHLRSLLDKFNQYFLTENVEPFDWVRQPFTNCSSNNLPSELEDALIELSSDRTLQASFASKTLDEFWLSVVQEYPGLSKAAMDILTPFGSTYLCEKTFSSLAYIKNKYRCHLNSMEENLRVAVSSIDPRIDLLCSRKQAHPSH
;
A
#
# COMPACT_ATOMS: atom_id res chain seq x y z
N MET A 1 -16.48 -25.85 -3.73
CA MET A 1 -16.60 -25.05 -4.97
C MET A 1 -17.95 -24.33 -4.86
N PHE A 2 -17.95 -23.00 -4.97
CA PHE A 2 -19.01 -22.02 -4.63
C PHE A 2 -20.46 -22.55 -4.47
N SER A 3 -20.85 -22.94 -3.25
CA SER A 3 -22.21 -23.40 -2.91
C SER A 3 -23.28 -22.31 -3.09
N GLU A 4 -22.91 -21.05 -2.89
CA GLU A 4 -23.74 -19.88 -3.18
C GLU A 4 -24.10 -19.80 -4.67
N LEU A 5 -23.13 -20.05 -5.57
CA LEU A 5 -23.35 -20.04 -7.02
C LEU A 5 -24.25 -21.21 -7.45
N HIS A 6 -24.09 -22.37 -6.80
CA HIS A 6 -24.90 -23.56 -7.07
C HIS A 6 -26.38 -23.35 -6.70
N ASN A 7 -26.64 -22.86 -5.47
CA ASN A 7 -28.00 -22.56 -5.01
C ASN A 7 -28.65 -21.43 -5.83
N PHE A 8 -27.84 -20.48 -6.31
CA PHE A 8 -28.31 -19.37 -7.16
C PHE A 8 -28.69 -19.84 -8.58
N LEU A 9 -27.99 -20.83 -9.15
CA LEU A 9 -28.28 -21.42 -10.47
C LEU A 9 -29.51 -22.34 -10.49
N GLU A 10 -29.91 -22.89 -9.34
CA GLU A 10 -31.16 -23.66 -9.20
C GLU A 10 -32.41 -22.78 -9.12
N SER A 11 -32.25 -21.49 -8.83
CA SER A 11 -33.34 -20.51 -8.89
C SER A 11 -33.59 -20.09 -10.34
N ASP A 12 -34.86 -20.09 -10.76
CA ASP A 12 -35.36 -19.96 -12.14
C ASP A 12 -35.15 -18.55 -12.76
N MET A 13 -33.93 -18.04 -12.68
CA MET A 13 -33.51 -16.77 -13.26
C MET A 13 -33.00 -17.01 -14.68
N ASN A 14 -33.63 -16.30 -15.63
CA ASN A 14 -33.25 -16.28 -17.03
C ASN A 14 -31.72 -16.11 -17.17
N ALA A 15 -31.06 -17.03 -17.88
CA ALA A 15 -29.61 -17.00 -18.11
C ALA A 15 -29.10 -15.64 -18.64
N ASN A 16 -29.95 -14.87 -19.34
CA ASN A 16 -29.65 -13.51 -19.78
C ASN A 16 -29.51 -12.53 -18.62
N SER A 17 -30.38 -12.60 -17.60
CA SER A 17 -30.30 -11.75 -16.41
C SER A 17 -29.05 -12.05 -15.58
N LEU A 18 -28.67 -13.32 -15.47
CA LEU A 18 -27.43 -13.72 -14.82
C LEU A 18 -26.21 -13.21 -15.59
N LYS A 19 -26.20 -13.36 -16.92
CA LYS A 19 -25.13 -12.82 -17.79
C LYS A 19 -24.99 -11.31 -17.62
N GLU A 20 -26.10 -10.58 -17.55
CA GLU A 20 -26.10 -9.13 -17.31
C GLU A 20 -25.51 -8.79 -15.94
N SER A 21 -25.93 -9.50 -14.89
CA SER A 21 -25.42 -9.30 -13.53
C SER A 21 -23.91 -9.53 -13.44
N ILE A 22 -23.41 -10.65 -13.99
CA ILE A 22 -21.97 -10.97 -14.05
C ILE A 22 -21.22 -9.89 -14.83
N THR A 23 -21.74 -9.49 -16.00
CA THR A 23 -21.09 -8.48 -16.84
C THR A 23 -21.02 -7.14 -16.13
N CYS A 24 -22.09 -6.74 -15.41
CA CYS A 24 -22.12 -5.52 -14.62
C CYS A 24 -21.08 -5.56 -13.49
N HIS A 25 -21.00 -6.68 -12.76
CA HIS A 25 -19.98 -6.88 -11.73
C HIS A 25 -18.56 -6.83 -12.28
N LEU A 26 -18.28 -7.51 -13.41
CA LEU A 26 -16.96 -7.51 -14.03
C LEU A 26 -16.56 -6.11 -14.51
N ARG A 27 -17.50 -5.31 -15.02
CA ARG A 27 -17.25 -3.90 -15.38
C ARG A 27 -16.91 -3.07 -14.14
N SER A 28 -17.71 -3.16 -13.07
CA SER A 28 -17.41 -2.45 -11.83
C SER A 28 -16.07 -2.89 -11.21
N LEU A 29 -15.71 -4.16 -11.36
CA LEU A 29 -14.41 -4.66 -10.94
C LEU A 29 -13.30 -4.04 -11.79
N LEU A 30 -13.44 -4.04 -13.11
CA LEU A 30 -12.48 -3.42 -14.04
C LEU A 30 -12.29 -1.92 -13.74
N ASP A 31 -13.37 -1.19 -13.47
CA ASP A 31 -13.29 0.24 -13.11
C ASP A 31 -12.48 0.46 -11.83
N LYS A 32 -12.69 -0.39 -10.81
CA LYS A 32 -11.86 -0.37 -9.59
C LYS A 32 -10.41 -0.73 -9.88
N PHE A 33 -10.16 -1.73 -10.72
CA PHE A 33 -8.79 -2.08 -11.11
C PHE A 33 -8.10 -0.90 -11.80
N ASN A 34 -8.76 -0.21 -12.73
CA ASN A 34 -8.20 0.97 -13.38
C ASN A 34 -8.00 2.15 -12.42
N GLN A 35 -8.80 2.23 -11.35
CA GLN A 35 -8.63 3.24 -10.31
C GLN A 35 -7.41 2.96 -9.41
N TYR A 36 -7.15 1.70 -9.07
CA TYR A 36 -6.11 1.31 -8.11
C TYR A 36 -4.78 0.89 -8.76
N PHE A 37 -4.82 0.35 -9.97
CA PHE A 37 -3.67 -0.05 -10.75
C PHE A 37 -3.49 0.94 -11.89
N LEU A 38 -2.35 1.62 -11.89
CA LEU A 38 -1.97 2.50 -12.99
C LEU A 38 -1.94 1.67 -14.28
N THR A 39 -2.54 2.20 -15.34
CA THR A 39 -2.65 1.57 -16.67
C THR A 39 -1.29 1.05 -17.16
N GLU A 40 -1.27 0.06 -18.07
CA GLU A 40 -0.05 -0.52 -18.65
C GLU A 40 0.95 0.54 -19.19
N ASN A 41 0.47 1.74 -19.52
CA ASN A 41 1.32 2.87 -19.87
C ASN A 41 1.88 3.56 -18.61
N VAL A 42 3.10 3.19 -18.25
CA VAL A 42 3.88 3.77 -17.14
C VAL A 42 4.71 5.00 -17.53
N GLU A 43 4.81 5.35 -18.81
CA GLU A 43 5.59 6.52 -19.26
C GLU A 43 5.21 7.85 -18.59
N PRO A 44 3.92 8.14 -18.29
CA PRO A 44 3.52 9.32 -17.52
C PRO A 44 4.23 9.49 -16.18
N PHE A 45 4.76 8.40 -15.62
CA PHE A 45 5.38 8.33 -14.30
C PHE A 45 6.91 8.24 -14.38
N ASP A 46 7.52 8.31 -15.56
CA ASP A 46 8.97 8.19 -15.70
C ASP A 46 9.74 9.32 -15.02
N TRP A 47 9.13 10.49 -14.85
CA TRP A 47 9.69 11.57 -14.05
C TRP A 47 9.96 11.16 -12.59
N VAL A 48 9.20 10.20 -12.05
CA VAL A 48 9.44 9.65 -10.70
C VAL A 48 10.69 8.79 -10.69
N ARG A 49 10.91 8.01 -11.76
CA ARG A 49 12.04 7.06 -11.89
C ARG A 49 13.33 7.72 -12.33
N GLN A 50 13.21 8.76 -13.15
CA GLN A 50 14.34 9.45 -13.77
C GLN A 50 14.12 10.97 -13.77
N PRO A 51 14.04 11.61 -12.58
CA PRO A 51 13.72 13.04 -12.45
C PRO A 51 14.74 13.97 -13.11
N PHE A 52 15.95 13.49 -13.39
CA PHE A 52 17.04 14.26 -14.00
C PHE A 52 17.18 14.08 -15.52
N THR A 53 16.45 13.14 -16.12
CA THR A 53 16.43 12.95 -17.60
C THR A 53 15.06 13.19 -18.20
N ASN A 54 13.99 12.88 -17.47
CA ASN A 54 12.61 13.04 -17.90
C ASN A 54 11.92 14.13 -17.06
N CYS A 55 12.42 15.36 -17.15
CA CYS A 55 11.97 16.50 -16.34
C CYS A 55 10.74 17.23 -16.91
N SER A 56 10.19 16.78 -18.04
CA SER A 56 8.96 17.31 -18.63
C SER A 56 7.92 16.20 -18.71
N SER A 57 6.80 16.36 -17.99
CA SER A 57 5.68 15.42 -18.03
C SER A 57 4.41 16.19 -18.32
N ASN A 58 3.79 15.92 -19.47
CA ASN A 58 2.52 16.51 -19.87
C ASN A 58 1.35 16.20 -18.93
N ASN A 59 1.56 15.33 -17.93
CA ASN A 59 0.56 14.90 -16.96
C ASN A 59 0.73 15.56 -15.57
N LEU A 60 1.77 16.40 -15.38
CA LEU A 60 1.94 17.17 -14.16
C LEU A 60 1.21 18.53 -14.27
N PRO A 61 0.62 19.03 -13.17
CA PRO A 61 0.25 20.43 -13.08
C PRO A 61 1.46 21.33 -13.33
N SER A 62 1.26 22.49 -13.98
CA SER A 62 2.33 23.45 -14.33
C SER A 62 3.24 23.78 -13.14
N GLU A 63 2.68 23.96 -11.94
CA GLU A 63 3.46 24.25 -10.73
C GLU A 63 4.43 23.13 -10.35
N LEU A 64 4.04 21.87 -10.56
CA LEU A 64 4.91 20.72 -10.29
C LEU A 64 5.91 20.50 -11.42
N GLU A 65 5.55 20.83 -12.65
CA GLU A 65 6.47 20.77 -13.78
C GLU A 65 7.61 21.78 -13.63
N ASP A 66 7.31 23.02 -13.26
CA ASP A 66 8.33 24.05 -12.99
C ASP A 66 9.26 23.62 -11.85
N ALA A 67 8.70 23.08 -10.77
CA ALA A 67 9.47 22.54 -9.65
C ALA A 67 10.35 21.35 -10.06
N LEU A 68 9.89 20.52 -11.00
CA LEU A 68 10.63 19.36 -11.48
C LEU A 68 11.80 19.80 -12.35
N ILE A 69 11.61 20.83 -13.17
CA ILE A 69 12.67 21.44 -13.98
C ILE A 69 13.75 22.03 -13.07
N GLU A 70 13.35 22.75 -12.02
CA GLU A 70 14.27 23.30 -11.02
C GLU A 70 15.07 22.18 -10.33
N LEU A 71 14.39 21.17 -9.80
CA LEU A 71 15.00 20.00 -9.16
C LEU A 71 15.98 19.28 -10.10
N SER A 72 15.61 19.10 -11.37
CA SER A 72 16.43 18.42 -12.38
C SER A 72 17.71 19.17 -12.73
N SER A 73 17.74 20.48 -12.47
CA SER A 73 18.89 21.35 -12.70
C SER A 73 19.89 21.32 -11.53
N ASP A 74 19.49 20.77 -10.37
CA ASP A 74 20.35 20.68 -9.19
C ASP A 74 21.28 19.46 -9.26
N ARG A 75 22.58 19.74 -9.44
CA ARG A 75 23.63 18.71 -9.50
C ARG A 75 23.89 18.01 -8.17
N THR A 76 23.61 18.68 -7.05
CA THR A 76 23.75 18.08 -5.71
C THR A 76 22.65 17.06 -5.46
N LEU A 77 21.41 17.39 -5.85
CA LEU A 77 20.30 16.44 -5.83
C LEU A 77 20.52 15.29 -6.81
N GLN A 78 21.09 15.56 -7.99
CA GLN A 78 21.44 14.51 -8.96
C GLN A 78 22.48 13.52 -8.40
N ALA A 79 23.53 14.03 -7.74
CA ALA A 79 24.52 13.19 -7.10
C ALA A 79 23.92 12.39 -5.93
N SER A 80 23.06 13.03 -5.12
CA SER A 80 22.32 12.38 -4.04
C SER A 80 21.41 11.26 -4.56
N PHE A 81 20.71 11.48 -5.68
CA PHE A 81 19.83 10.48 -6.31
C PHE A 81 20.59 9.19 -6.67
N ALA A 82 21.81 9.30 -7.20
CA ALA A 82 22.62 8.13 -7.54
C ALA A 82 23.04 7.28 -6.32
N SER A 83 22.93 7.84 -5.11
CA SER A 83 23.34 7.19 -3.86
C SER A 83 22.20 6.69 -2.98
N LYS A 84 20.95 6.99 -3.33
CA LYS A 84 19.74 6.68 -2.53
C LYS A 84 18.82 5.74 -3.29
N THR A 85 17.96 5.03 -2.56
CA THR A 85 16.79 4.39 -3.20
C THR A 85 15.79 5.45 -3.66
N LEU A 86 14.84 5.04 -4.50
CA LEU A 86 13.87 5.95 -5.10
C LEU A 86 12.99 6.63 -4.04
N ASP A 87 12.49 5.85 -3.09
CA ASP A 87 11.70 6.33 -1.96
C ASP A 87 12.51 7.23 -1.02
N GLU A 88 13.75 6.85 -0.69
CA GLU A 88 14.64 7.66 0.14
C GLU A 88 14.94 9.02 -0.50
N PHE A 89 15.15 9.06 -1.82
CA PHE A 89 15.36 10.30 -2.55
C PHE A 89 14.15 11.22 -2.45
N TRP A 90 12.96 10.73 -2.83
CA TRP A 90 11.73 11.53 -2.81
C TRP A 90 11.37 11.99 -1.40
N LEU A 91 11.63 11.17 -0.37
CA LEU A 91 11.47 11.59 1.03
C LEU A 91 12.50 12.65 1.44
N SER A 92 13.72 12.61 0.91
CA SER A 92 14.76 13.58 1.27
C SER A 92 14.50 14.99 0.73
N VAL A 93 13.76 15.12 -0.37
CA VAL A 93 13.40 16.41 -0.97
C VAL A 93 12.07 16.97 -0.46
N VAL A 94 11.44 16.35 0.53
CA VAL A 94 10.10 16.76 1.02
C VAL A 94 10.05 18.18 1.58
N GLN A 95 11.16 18.68 2.14
CA GLN A 95 11.21 20.03 2.71
C GLN A 95 11.30 21.10 1.62
N GLU A 96 12.07 20.83 0.56
CA GLU A 96 12.32 21.77 -0.54
C GLU A 96 11.22 21.67 -1.62
N TYR A 97 10.75 20.46 -1.91
CA TYR A 97 9.77 20.15 -2.95
C TYR A 97 8.61 19.29 -2.42
N PRO A 98 7.80 19.78 -1.46
CA PRO A 98 6.76 18.99 -0.81
C PRO A 98 5.70 18.47 -1.78
N GLY A 99 5.33 19.26 -2.79
CA GLY A 99 4.35 18.87 -3.80
C GLY A 99 4.83 17.70 -4.67
N LEU A 100 6.08 17.79 -5.15
CA LEU A 100 6.70 16.73 -5.96
C LEU A 100 6.95 15.46 -5.16
N SER A 101 7.51 15.62 -3.96
CA SER A 101 7.76 14.50 -3.04
C SER A 101 6.46 13.73 -2.79
N LYS A 102 5.37 14.43 -2.47
CA LYS A 102 4.06 13.81 -2.27
C LYS A 102 3.57 13.09 -3.53
N ALA A 103 3.58 13.76 -4.69
CA ALA A 103 3.11 13.17 -5.94
C ALA A 103 3.91 11.91 -6.32
N ALA A 104 5.23 11.94 -6.16
CA ALA A 104 6.10 10.80 -6.38
C ALA A 104 5.80 9.65 -5.41
N MET A 105 5.61 9.94 -4.12
CA MET A 105 5.28 8.91 -3.12
C MET A 105 3.90 8.29 -3.37
N ASP A 106 2.91 9.06 -3.81
CA ASP A 106 1.58 8.54 -4.18
C ASP A 106 1.68 7.53 -5.35
N ILE A 107 2.56 7.80 -6.32
CA ILE A 107 2.85 6.89 -7.45
C ILE A 107 3.62 5.65 -6.99
N LEU A 108 4.58 5.80 -6.07
CA LEU A 108 5.41 4.69 -5.57
C LEU A 108 4.68 3.79 -4.57
N THR A 109 3.61 4.28 -3.92
CA THR A 109 2.90 3.56 -2.85
C THR A 109 1.40 3.36 -3.12
N PRO A 110 0.98 2.86 -4.30
CA PRO A 110 -0.44 2.75 -4.66
C PRO A 110 -1.24 1.84 -3.72
N PHE A 111 -0.57 0.89 -3.04
CA PHE A 111 -1.19 -0.08 -2.14
C PHE A 111 -0.72 0.02 -0.69
N GLY A 112 -0.08 1.12 -0.28
CA GLY A 112 0.51 1.21 1.07
C GLY A 112 -0.50 0.92 2.18
N SER A 113 -1.69 1.51 2.10
CA SER A 113 -2.78 1.29 3.07
C SER A 113 -3.44 -0.08 2.91
N THR A 114 -3.66 -0.54 1.68
CA THR A 114 -4.24 -1.87 1.40
C THR A 114 -3.35 -2.98 1.92
N TYR A 115 -2.03 -2.91 1.69
CA TYR A 115 -1.07 -3.88 2.22
C TYR A 115 -1.12 -3.95 3.75
N LEU A 116 -1.13 -2.79 4.42
CA LEU A 116 -1.23 -2.75 5.88
C LEU A 116 -2.56 -3.33 6.38
N CYS A 117 -3.69 -3.02 5.72
CA CYS A 117 -4.98 -3.62 6.02
C CYS A 117 -4.96 -5.14 5.85
N GLU A 118 -4.48 -5.65 4.71
CA GLU A 118 -4.41 -7.09 4.42
C GLU A 118 -3.47 -7.82 5.38
N LYS A 119 -2.31 -7.23 5.70
CA LYS A 119 -1.39 -7.74 6.72
C LYS A 119 -2.06 -7.80 8.10
N THR A 120 -2.83 -6.77 8.44
CA THR A 120 -3.58 -6.70 9.71
C THR A 120 -4.67 -7.76 9.76
N PHE A 121 -5.48 -7.91 8.71
CA PHE A 121 -6.52 -8.94 8.63
C PHE A 121 -5.94 -10.35 8.66
N SER A 122 -4.85 -10.59 7.94
CA SER A 122 -4.13 -11.86 7.96
C SER A 122 -3.62 -12.20 9.37
N SER A 123 -3.03 -11.21 10.04
CA SER A 123 -2.55 -11.35 11.43
C SER A 123 -3.71 -11.64 12.39
N LEU A 124 -4.82 -10.92 12.25
CA LEU A 124 -6.03 -11.14 13.04
C LEU A 124 -6.60 -12.56 12.84
N ALA A 125 -6.69 -13.03 11.59
CA ALA A 125 -7.14 -14.38 11.26
C ALA A 125 -6.23 -15.44 11.88
N TYR A 126 -4.91 -15.25 11.82
CA TYR A 126 -3.92 -16.13 12.43
C TYR A 126 -4.08 -16.21 13.95
N ILE A 127 -4.14 -15.06 14.63
CA ILE A 127 -4.29 -14.97 16.09
C ILE A 127 -5.58 -15.65 16.52
N LYS A 128 -6.70 -15.37 15.82
CA LYS A 128 -8.02 -15.93 16.12
C LYS A 128 -8.07 -17.45 15.96
N ASN A 129 -7.40 -18.00 14.94
CA ASN A 129 -7.40 -19.43 14.66
C ASN A 129 -6.47 -20.20 15.62
N LYS A 130 -5.25 -19.69 15.86
CA LYS A 130 -4.23 -20.39 16.65
C LYS A 130 -4.48 -20.34 18.16
N TYR A 131 -4.94 -19.20 18.69
CA TYR A 131 -4.93 -19.00 20.14
C TYR A 131 -6.25 -19.27 20.85
N ARG A 132 -7.43 -19.27 20.20
CA ARG A 132 -8.78 -19.68 20.72
C ARG A 132 -9.15 -19.36 22.20
N CYS A 133 -8.37 -18.59 22.92
CA CYS A 133 -8.41 -18.40 24.35
C CYS A 133 -8.84 -16.95 24.62
N HIS A 134 -9.97 -16.82 25.30
CA HIS A 134 -10.55 -15.60 25.89
C HIS A 134 -9.99 -14.27 25.35
N LEU A 135 -10.79 -13.68 24.48
CA LEU A 135 -10.63 -12.43 23.71
C LEU A 135 -10.51 -11.15 24.58
N ASN A 136 -9.73 -11.16 25.67
CA ASN A 136 -9.60 -9.97 26.51
C ASN A 136 -8.48 -9.03 26.04
N SER A 137 -7.58 -9.47 25.15
CA SER A 137 -6.42 -8.69 24.69
C SER A 137 -6.13 -8.75 23.18
N MET A 138 -7.18 -8.81 22.35
CA MET A 138 -7.02 -8.92 20.89
C MET A 138 -6.31 -7.69 20.30
N GLU A 139 -6.64 -6.50 20.80
CA GLU A 139 -6.04 -5.26 20.32
C GLU A 139 -4.53 -5.22 20.61
N GLU A 140 -4.09 -5.56 21.83
CA GLU A 140 -2.67 -5.54 22.16
C GLU A 140 -1.87 -6.55 21.33
N ASN A 141 -2.41 -7.75 21.15
CA ASN A 141 -1.75 -8.79 20.33
C ASN A 141 -1.65 -8.38 18.87
N LEU A 142 -2.72 -7.81 18.31
CA LEU A 142 -2.71 -7.34 16.93
C LEU A 142 -1.72 -6.20 16.76
N ARG A 143 -1.68 -5.24 17.70
CA ARG A 143 -0.73 -4.12 17.71
C ARG A 143 0.71 -4.62 17.69
N VAL A 144 1.06 -5.62 18.50
CA VAL A 144 2.40 -6.21 18.48
C VAL A 144 2.69 -6.92 17.15
N ALA A 145 1.73 -7.67 16.60
CA ALA A 145 1.94 -8.44 15.38
C ALA A 145 2.12 -7.59 14.12
N VAL A 146 1.47 -6.42 14.05
CA VAL A 146 1.52 -5.54 12.86
C VAL A 146 2.59 -4.45 12.97
N SER A 147 3.06 -4.16 14.18
CA SER A 147 4.06 -3.12 14.44
C SER A 147 5.40 -3.44 13.80
N SER A 148 6.06 -2.41 13.27
CA SER A 148 7.46 -2.42 12.84
C SER A 148 8.43 -2.03 13.97
N ILE A 149 7.92 -1.76 15.18
CA ILE A 149 8.73 -1.45 16.37
C ILE A 149 9.18 -2.74 17.02
N ASP A 150 10.49 -2.91 17.17
CA ASP A 150 11.06 -4.06 17.88
C ASP A 150 10.65 -4.06 19.36
N PRO A 151 10.08 -5.17 19.86
CA PRO A 151 9.68 -5.26 21.26
C PRO A 151 10.92 -5.33 22.14
N ARG A 152 10.96 -4.48 23.18
CA ARG A 152 12.03 -4.48 24.20
C ARG A 152 11.85 -5.65 25.19
N ILE A 153 11.96 -6.88 24.70
CA ILE A 153 11.75 -8.11 25.48
C ILE A 153 12.69 -8.17 26.69
N ASP A 154 13.96 -7.79 26.55
CA ASP A 154 14.94 -7.79 27.64
C ASP A 154 14.52 -6.88 28.82
N LEU A 155 13.96 -5.71 28.50
CA LEU A 155 13.45 -4.79 29.51
C LEU A 155 12.19 -5.33 30.20
N LEU A 156 11.35 -6.06 29.47
CA LEU A 156 10.15 -6.69 30.03
C LEU A 156 10.52 -7.85 30.94
N CYS A 157 11.48 -8.69 30.52
CA CYS A 157 11.99 -9.81 31.30
C CYS A 157 12.68 -9.34 32.58
N SER A 158 13.51 -8.30 32.52
CA SER A 158 14.18 -7.76 33.73
C SER A 158 13.22 -7.16 34.76
N ARG A 159 12.04 -6.68 34.33
CA ARG A 159 11.02 -6.11 35.22
C ARG A 159 10.01 -7.11 35.77
N LYS A 160 9.96 -8.34 35.22
CA LYS A 160 9.09 -9.40 35.72
C LYS A 160 9.84 -10.30 36.70
N GLN A 161 9.29 -10.44 37.90
CA GLN A 161 9.79 -11.42 38.87
C GLN A 161 9.47 -12.84 38.36
N ALA A 162 10.50 -13.67 38.20
CA ALA A 162 10.31 -15.08 37.91
C ALA A 162 9.67 -15.76 39.12
N HIS A 163 8.53 -16.44 38.91
CA HIS A 163 7.97 -17.30 39.94
C HIS A 163 8.65 -18.67 39.86
N PRO A 164 9.39 -19.09 40.90
CA PRO A 164 9.90 -20.46 40.96
C PRO A 164 8.71 -21.41 41.06
N SER A 165 8.71 -22.46 40.25
CA SER A 165 7.78 -23.58 40.39
C SER A 165 8.08 -24.35 41.68
N HIS A 166 7.04 -24.75 42.42
CA HIS A 166 7.13 -25.59 43.61
C HIS A 166 7.50 -27.03 43.29
#